data_AF-A0A0F9JBB9-F1
#
_entry.id   AF-A0A0F9JBB9-F1
#
_cell.length_a   1.000
_cell.length_b   1.000
_cell.length_c   1.000
_cell.angle_alpha   90.00
_cell.angle_beta   90.00
_cell.angle_gamma   90.00
#
_symmetry.space_group_name_H-M   'P 1'
#
loop_
_entity.id
_entity.type
_entity.pdbx_description
1 polymer ?
#
loop_
_entity_poly.entity_id
_entity_poly.type
_entity_poly.pdbx_seq_one_letter_code
_entity_poly.pdbx_strand_id
1 'polypeptide(L)' 'MKKKKIYIIEDDEKYIEFYIALFDQMENIEPFFENTGDKGLEMIKSGEPDLCIIDYYLP' A
#
# COMPACT_ATOMS: atom_id res chain seq x y z
N MET A 1 -12.55 16.50 0.47
CA MET A 1 -12.99 15.17 0.95
C MET A 1 -11.82 14.53 1.69
N LYS A 2 -12.04 13.62 2.65
CA LYS A 2 -10.93 12.90 3.31
C LYS A 2 -10.32 11.93 2.28
N LYS A 3 -9.01 12.00 2.05
CA LYS A 3 -8.32 11.03 1.17
C LYS A 3 -8.44 9.62 1.74
N LYS A 4 -8.63 8.63 0.87
CA LYS A 4 -8.68 7.21 1.19
C LYS A 4 -7.26 6.66 1.24
N LYS A 5 -6.91 6.07 2.37
CA LYS A 5 -5.58 5.51 2.62
C LYS A 5 -5.49 4.08 2.11
N ILE A 6 -4.61 3.81 1.17
CA ILE A 6 -4.39 2.48 0.60
C ILE A 6 -2.98 2.00 0.96
N TYR A 7 -2.89 0.85 1.61
CA TYR A 7 -1.63 0.31 2.10
C TYR A 7 -1.27 -0.90 1.25
N ILE A 8 -0.10 -0.86 0.62
CA ILE A 8 0.39 -1.89 -0.29
C ILE A 8 1.64 -2.50 0.32
N ILE A 9 1.64 -3.83 0.46
CA ILE A 9 2.76 -4.60 0.98
C ILE A 9 3.14 -5.63 -0.07
N GLU A 10 4.26 -5.39 -0.73
CA GLU A 10 4.68 -6.04 -1.97
C GLU A 10 6.21 -5.92 -2.07
N ASP A 11 6.91 -7.00 -2.39
CA ASP A 11 8.38 -6.99 -2.48
C ASP A 11 8.90 -6.86 -3.92
N ASP A 12 8.07 -7.11 -4.94
CA ASP A 12 8.43 -6.87 -6.34
C ASP A 12 8.24 -5.39 -6.72
N GLU A 13 9.37 -4.72 -7.03
CA GLU A 13 9.42 -3.32 -7.44
C GLU A 13 8.49 -3.02 -8.64
N LYS A 14 8.28 -3.96 -9.57
CA LYS A 14 7.41 -3.74 -10.73
C LYS A 14 5.94 -3.67 -10.35
N TYR A 15 5.52 -4.46 -9.36
CA TYR A 15 4.15 -4.40 -8.86
C TYR A 15 3.92 -3.11 -8.05
N ILE A 16 4.91 -2.68 -7.26
CA ILE A 16 4.88 -1.37 -6.59
C ILE A 16 4.70 -0.25 -7.62
N GLU A 17 5.54 -0.20 -8.67
CA GLU A 17 5.44 0.82 -9.72
C GLU A 17 4.08 0.81 -10.42
N PHE A 18 3.53 -0.38 -10.70
CA PHE A 18 2.19 -0.53 -11.26
C PHE A 18 1.12 0.07 -10.35
N TYR A 19 1.15 -0.22 -9.04
CA TYR A 19 0.18 0.33 -8.10
C TYR A 19 0.30 1.85 -7.97
N ILE A 20 1.52 2.39 -7.91
CA ILE A 20 1.74 3.85 -7.91
C ILE A 20 1.10 4.48 -9.14
N ALA A 21 1.42 3.96 -10.33
CA ALA A 21 0.88 4.46 -11.58
C ALA A 21 -0.66 4.38 -11.63
N LEU A 22 -1.26 3.31 -11.10
CA LEU A 22 -2.70 3.13 -11.03
C LEU A 22 -3.37 4.14 -10.09
N PHE A 23 -2.83 4.31 -8.88
CA PHE A 23 -3.44 5.18 -7.85
C PHE A 23 -3.19 6.66 -8.10
N ASP A 24 -2.10 7.03 -8.76
CA ASP A 24 -1.83 8.42 -9.16
C ASP A 24 -2.86 8.96 -10.16
N GLN A 25 -3.58 8.08 -10.89
CA GLN A 25 -4.68 8.48 -11.77
C GLN A 25 -6.00 8.72 -11.03
N MET A 26 -6.08 8.41 -9.73
CA MET A 26 -7.31 8.46 -8.96
C MET A 26 -7.34 9.67 -8.02
N GLU A 27 -8.44 10.41 -8.03
CA GLU A 27 -8.65 11.49 -7.07
C GLU A 27 -8.95 10.95 -5.66
N ASN A 28 -8.53 11.69 -4.64
CA ASN A 28 -8.78 11.39 -3.22
C ASN A 28 -8.20 10.05 -2.73
N ILE A 29 -7.10 9.57 -3.31
CA ILE A 29 -6.35 8.41 -2.81
C ILE A 29 -4.99 8.86 -2.27
N GLU A 30 -4.51 8.16 -1.25
CA GLU A 30 -3.18 8.32 -0.66
C GLU A 30 -2.57 6.92 -0.47
N PRO A 31 -1.65 6.48 -1.36
CA PRO A 31 -1.03 5.17 -1.26
C PRO A 31 0.20 5.19 -0.31
N PHE A 32 0.39 4.09 0.41
CA PHE A 32 1.51 3.85 1.33
C PHE A 32 2.10 2.47 1.03
N PHE A 33 3.42 2.33 1.15
CA PHE A 33 4.14 1.14 0.69
C PHE A 33 5.15 0.63 1.72
N GLU A 34 5.22 -0.69 1.86
CA GLU A 34 6.30 -1.42 2.52
C GLU A 34 6.62 -2.69 1.74
N ASN A 35 7.83 -3.22 1.88
CA ASN A 35 8.29 -4.37 1.10
C ASN A 35 8.51 -5.64 1.92
N THR A 36 8.19 -5.60 3.22
CA THR A 36 8.30 -6.75 4.12
C THR A 36 7.07 -6.86 4.99
N GLY A 37 6.72 -8.08 5.38
CA GLY A 37 5.50 -8.32 6.17
C GLY A 37 5.53 -7.68 7.55
N ASP A 38 6.69 -7.64 8.21
CA ASP A 38 6.88 -7.07 9.54
C ASP A 38 6.67 -5.55 9.56
N LYS A 39 7.32 -4.81 8.64
CA LYS A 39 7.14 -3.37 8.51
C LYS A 39 5.73 -3.02 8.03
N GLY A 40 5.22 -3.79 7.06
CA GLY A 40 3.85 -3.65 6.57
C GLY A 40 2.80 -3.76 7.68
N LEU A 41 2.98 -4.73 8.59
CA LEU A 41 2.10 -4.91 9.74
C LEU A 41 2.16 -3.72 10.72
N GLU A 42 3.35 -3.20 11.03
CA GLU A 42 3.51 -2.03 11.90
C GLU A 42 2.92 -0.76 11.26
N MET A 43 3.08 -0.62 9.95
CA MET A 43 2.44 0.45 9.17
C MET A 43 0.91 0.35 9.29
N ILE A 44 0.31 -0.83 9.05
CA ILE A 44 -1.14 -1.04 9.13
C ILE A 44 -1.69 -0.70 10.52
N LYS A 45 -1.04 -1.18 11.60
CA LYS A 45 -1.50 -0.95 12.98
C LYS A 45 -1.54 0.52 13.37
N SER A 46 -0.61 1.32 12.85
CA SER A 46 -0.48 2.75 13.16
C SER A 46 -1.28 3.65 12.21
N GLY A 47 -1.65 3.13 11.04
CA GLY A 47 -2.09 3.92 9.90
C GLY A 47 -3.60 4.12 9.71
N GLU A 48 -4.42 3.22 10.26
CA GLU A 48 -5.87 3.11 9.99
C GLU A 48 -6.18 3.09 8.47
N PRO A 49 -5.73 2.07 7.73
CA PRO A 49 -5.97 1.98 6.29
C PRO A 49 -7.47 1.82 5.96
N ASP A 50 -7.91 2.40 4.85
CA ASP A 50 -9.24 2.13 4.27
C ASP A 50 -9.23 0.84 3.41
N LEU A 51 -8.06 0.47 2.87
CA LEU A 51 -7.81 -0.74 2.08
C LEU A 51 -6.36 -1.22 2.27
N CYS A 52 -6.17 -2.53 2.36
CA CYS A 52 -4.86 -3.16 2.29
C CYS A 52 -4.78 -4.09 1.06
N ILE A 53 -3.69 -3.99 0.31
CA ILE A 53 -3.29 -4.91 -0.74
C ILE A 53 -1.99 -5.55 -0.26
N ILE A 54 -2.00 -6.85 -0.06
CA ILE A 54 -0.90 -7.56 0.61
C ILE A 54 -0.55 -8.75 -0.27
N ASP A 55 0.71 -8.85 -0.68
CA ASP A 55 1.21 -10.08 -1.28
C ASP A 55 1.13 -11.22 -0.24
N TYR A 56 0.66 -12.36 -0.69
CA TYR A 56 0.62 -13.58 0.10
C TYR A 56 2.02 -14.11 0.40
N TYR A 57 2.98 -13.90 -0.50
CA TYR A 57 4.36 -14.36 -0.34
C TYR A 57 5.31 -13.18 -0.14
N LEU A 58 5.52 -12.81 1.12
CA LEU A 58 6.48 -11.77 1.49
C LEU A 58 7.71 -12.37 2.21
N PRO A 59 8.87 -11.71 2.11
CA PRO A 59 10.06 -12.06 2.89
C PRO A 59 9.91 -11.78 4.39
#